data_AF-Q5V843-F1
#
_entry.id   AF-Q5V843-F1
#
_cell.length_a   1.000
_cell.length_b   1.000
_cell.length_c   1.000
_cell.angle_alpha   90.00
_cell.angle_beta   90.00
_cell.angle_gamma   90.00
#
_symmetry.space_group_name_H-M   'P 1'
#
loop_
_entity.id
_entity.type
_entity.pdbx_description
1 polymer ?
#
loop_
_entity_poly.entity_id
_entity_poly.type
_entity_poly.pdbx_seq_one_letter_code
_entity_poly.pdbx_strand_id
1 'polypeptide(L)'
;MTNNPFHDSMDRALQGKYARVVTEGRTYEGWVERVHHSRGSVVMHTVTVDNTEELGSVFIRTPDIVEVIKPQKRVEWWDVNELQPFPDHDLDFEPKDSIIRSCYRNQYAKSFPVVREDGTIINGHKRIKAARVAGLDHHPVEVIDVTDDQAAELFAVAHRSQLNNTSDDANDSEDGPEAEAQDSSDDANSESD
;
A
#
# COMPACT_ATOMS: atom_id res chain seq x y z
N MET A 1 13.13 -14.50 -6.34
CA MET A 1 12.84 -13.05 -6.38
C MET A 1 12.84 -12.58 -4.94
N THR A 2 13.78 -11.72 -4.57
CA THR A 2 13.85 -11.16 -3.23
C THR A 2 12.67 -10.20 -3.08
N ASN A 3 11.69 -10.57 -2.25
CA ASN A 3 10.54 -9.72 -1.95
C ASN A 3 11.10 -8.47 -1.27
N ASN A 4 11.07 -7.32 -1.95
CA ASN A 4 11.45 -6.05 -1.34
C ASN A 4 10.14 -5.30 -1.04
N PRO A 5 9.56 -5.49 0.15
CA PRO A 5 8.74 -4.50 0.82
C PRO A 5 8.50 -3.12 0.22
N PHE A 6 9.57 -2.35 0.10
CA PHE A 6 9.53 -0.97 -0.34
C PHE A 6 9.25 -0.88 -1.84
N HIS A 7 9.82 -1.80 -2.62
CA HIS A 7 9.59 -1.91 -4.06
C HIS A 7 8.12 -2.23 -4.36
N ASP A 8 7.55 -3.22 -3.68
CA ASP A 8 6.17 -3.64 -3.91
C ASP A 8 5.19 -2.51 -3.53
N SER A 9 5.50 -1.79 -2.46
CA SER A 9 4.73 -0.61 -2.04
C SER A 9 4.78 0.51 -3.08
N MET A 10 5.95 0.77 -3.66
CA MET A 10 6.14 1.80 -4.68
C MET A 10 5.48 1.43 -6.01
N ASP A 11 5.62 0.19 -6.46
CA ASP A 11 4.93 -0.31 -7.66
C ASP A 11 3.41 -0.25 -7.45
N ARG A 12 2.89 -0.74 -6.31
CA ARG A 12 1.46 -0.63 -5.97
C ARG A 12 1.00 0.83 -5.92
N ALA A 13 1.86 1.76 -5.48
CA ALA A 13 1.53 3.17 -5.38
C ALA A 13 1.51 3.89 -6.74
N LEU A 14 2.32 3.47 -7.72
CA LEU A 14 2.59 4.27 -8.92
C LEU A 14 2.31 3.53 -10.24
N GLN A 15 2.59 2.23 -10.34
CA GLN A 15 2.46 1.47 -11.58
C GLN A 15 1.01 1.48 -12.10
N GLY A 16 0.87 1.67 -13.41
CA GLY A 16 -0.41 1.71 -14.12
C GLY A 16 -1.22 2.98 -13.89
N LYS A 17 -0.70 3.97 -13.15
CA LYS A 17 -1.41 5.22 -12.85
C LYS A 17 -0.93 6.36 -13.73
N TYR A 18 -1.86 7.27 -14.01
CA TYR A 18 -1.53 8.53 -14.68
C TYR A 18 -0.91 9.50 -13.66
N ALA A 19 0.34 9.88 -13.91
CA ALA A 19 1.15 10.64 -12.97
C ALA A 19 1.82 11.84 -13.62
N ARG A 20 2.08 12.85 -12.79
CA ARG A 20 2.96 13.98 -13.03
C ARG A 20 4.32 13.68 -12.43
N VAL A 21 5.38 13.77 -13.23
CA VAL A 21 6.76 13.61 -12.82
C VAL A 21 7.48 14.94 -13.02
N VAL A 22 8.09 15.47 -11.96
CA VAL A 22 8.83 16.73 -11.98
C VAL A 22 10.33 16.43 -11.89
N THR A 23 11.10 17.07 -12.75
CA THR A 23 12.57 17.13 -12.67
C THR A 23 13.00 18.59 -12.87
N GLU A 24 14.29 18.89 -12.68
CA GLU A 24 14.84 20.25 -12.81
C GLU A 24 14.39 20.93 -14.12
N GLY A 25 13.39 21.81 -13.99
CA GLY A 25 12.86 22.66 -15.06
C GLY A 25 11.90 21.99 -16.05
N ARG A 26 11.46 20.73 -15.84
CA ARG A 26 10.50 20.05 -16.71
C ARG A 26 9.46 19.24 -15.94
N THR A 27 8.23 19.25 -16.46
CA THR A 27 7.11 18.46 -15.96
C THR A 27 6.66 17.48 -17.04
N TYR A 28 6.50 16.22 -16.66
CA TYR A 28 6.06 15.13 -17.55
C TYR A 28 4.74 14.57 -17.01
N GLU A 29 3.72 14.47 -17.83
CA GLU A 29 2.44 13.83 -17.47
C GLU A 29 2.19 12.62 -18.37
N GLY A 30 1.89 11.45 -17.78
CA GLY A 30 1.75 10.21 -18.55
C GLY A 30 1.48 8.98 -17.69
N TRP A 31 1.37 7.81 -18.32
CA TRP A 31 1.10 6.54 -17.63
C TRP A 31 2.39 5.89 -17.13
N VAL A 32 2.50 5.63 -15.82
CA VAL A 32 3.67 4.98 -15.24
C VAL A 32 3.67 3.49 -15.55
N GLU A 33 4.72 2.99 -16.20
CA GLU A 33 4.91 1.54 -16.41
C GLU A 33 5.61 0.89 -15.20
N ARG A 34 6.66 1.52 -14.69
CA ARG A 34 7.48 0.98 -13.60
C ARG A 34 8.33 2.06 -12.97
N VAL A 35 8.69 1.86 -11.71
CA VAL A 35 9.66 2.68 -10.99
C VAL A 35 10.85 1.82 -10.55
N HIS A 36 12.07 2.33 -10.75
CA HIS A 36 13.31 1.63 -10.39
C HIS A 36 13.81 2.10 -9.01
N HIS A 37 13.53 1.30 -7.98
CA HIS A 37 13.78 1.64 -6.56
C HIS A 37 15.19 2.16 -6.26
N SER A 38 16.26 1.53 -6.76
CA SER A 38 17.63 1.93 -6.39
C SER A 38 18.16 3.16 -7.12
N ARG A 39 17.43 3.69 -8.12
CA ARG A 39 17.85 4.87 -8.89
C ARG A 39 16.80 5.97 -8.93
N GLY A 40 15.63 5.74 -8.33
CA GLY A 40 14.47 6.62 -8.40
C GLY A 40 13.90 6.81 -9.81
N SER A 41 14.34 6.05 -10.81
CA SER A 41 13.94 6.29 -12.21
C SER A 41 12.51 5.85 -12.48
N VAL A 42 11.81 6.55 -13.38
CA VAL A 42 10.43 6.24 -13.79
C VAL A 42 10.39 6.02 -15.29
N VAL A 43 9.70 4.95 -15.71
CA VAL A 43 9.34 4.73 -17.11
C VAL A 43 7.88 5.13 -17.30
N MET A 44 7.60 5.98 -18.28
CA MET A 44 6.25 6.45 -18.58
C MET A 44 5.91 6.29 -20.06
N HIS A 45 4.62 6.17 -20.37
CA HIS A 45 4.05 6.09 -21.73
C HIS A 45 3.05 7.21 -21.99
N THR A 46 2.91 7.58 -23.26
CA THR A 46 1.98 8.61 -23.75
C THR A 46 2.16 9.89 -22.94
N VAL A 47 3.36 10.46 -23.05
CA VAL A 47 3.81 11.53 -22.17
C VAL A 47 3.61 12.89 -22.80
N THR A 48 3.11 13.85 -22.03
CA THR A 48 3.10 15.27 -22.40
C THR A 48 4.10 16.01 -21.53
N VAL A 49 4.96 16.84 -22.13
CA VAL A 49 5.95 17.66 -21.44
C VAL A 49 5.49 19.10 -21.39
N ASP A 50 5.51 19.68 -20.19
CA ASP A 50 5.16 21.08 -19.90
C ASP A 50 3.83 21.53 -20.54
N ASN A 51 2.89 20.58 -20.72
CA ASN A 51 1.61 20.77 -21.41
C ASN A 51 1.71 21.24 -22.88
N THR A 52 2.83 20.99 -23.56
CA THR A 52 3.09 21.51 -24.91
C THR A 52 3.61 20.47 -25.90
N GLU A 53 4.47 19.55 -25.46
CA GLU A 53 5.13 18.56 -26.33
C GLU A 53 4.61 17.16 -26.04
N GLU A 54 4.17 16.43 -27.07
CA GLU A 54 3.82 15.01 -26.94
C GLU A 54 5.02 14.11 -27.25
N LEU A 55 5.33 13.22 -26.31
CA LEU A 55 6.36 12.20 -26.37
C LEU A 55 5.73 10.80 -26.25
N GLY A 56 6.41 9.81 -26.82
CA GLY A 56 6.03 8.40 -26.67
C GLY A 56 6.38 7.86 -25.29
N SER A 57 7.28 6.88 -25.25
CA SER A 57 7.82 6.37 -23.99
C SER A 57 9.02 7.19 -23.55
N VAL A 58 9.08 7.56 -22.27
CA VAL A 58 10.19 8.31 -21.68
C VAL A 58 10.77 7.58 -20.48
N PHE A 59 12.08 7.67 -20.33
CA PHE A 59 12.82 7.25 -19.15
C PHE A 59 13.30 8.50 -18.42
N ILE A 60 12.76 8.74 -17.23
CA ILE A 60 13.10 9.88 -16.38
C ILE A 60 13.99 9.38 -15.25
N ARG A 61 15.19 9.94 -15.14
CA ARG A 61 16.15 9.60 -14.08
C ARG A 61 16.06 10.62 -12.97
N THR A 62 16.08 10.14 -11.72
CA THR A 62 16.13 10.99 -10.52
C THR A 62 15.11 12.13 -10.54
N PRO A 63 13.81 11.82 -10.64
CA PRO A 63 12.76 12.83 -10.51
C PRO A 63 12.72 13.37 -9.07
N ASP A 64 12.36 14.64 -8.95
CA ASP A 64 12.15 15.30 -7.66
C ASP A 64 10.81 14.88 -7.06
N ILE A 65 9.78 14.77 -7.91
CA ILE A 65 8.41 14.44 -7.52
C ILE A 65 7.81 13.46 -8.52
N VAL A 66 7.09 12.46 -8.00
CA VAL A 66 6.20 11.59 -8.78
C VAL A 66 4.84 11.62 -8.09
N GLU A 67 3.85 12.20 -8.75
CA GLU A 67 2.53 12.48 -8.20
C GLU A 67 1.44 11.86 -9.08
N VAL A 68 0.53 11.09 -8.50
CA VAL A 68 -0.62 10.55 -9.23
C VAL A 68 -1.70 11.65 -9.35
N ILE A 69 -2.04 12.05 -10.57
CA ILE A 69 -2.94 13.21 -10.83
C ILE A 69 -4.40 12.88 -10.50
N LYS A 70 -4.82 11.63 -10.74
CA LYS A 70 -6.18 11.15 -10.45
C LYS A 70 -6.11 9.85 -9.65
N PRO A 71 -5.88 9.93 -8.33
CA PRO A 71 -5.79 8.74 -7.51
C PRO A 71 -7.17 8.06 -7.44
N GLN A 72 -7.23 6.78 -7.81
CA GLN A 72 -8.46 5.97 -7.70
C GLN A 72 -8.78 5.52 -6.27
N LYS A 73 -7.84 5.75 -5.35
CA LYS A 73 -7.98 5.50 -3.92
C LYS A 73 -7.51 6.72 -3.16
N ARG A 74 -8.17 7.02 -2.05
CA ARG A 74 -7.83 8.15 -1.17
C ARG A 74 -7.57 7.65 0.23
N VAL A 75 -6.64 8.28 0.94
CA VAL A 75 -6.40 7.98 2.35
C VAL A 75 -7.13 9.03 3.17
N GLU A 76 -8.05 8.59 4.02
CA GLU A 76 -8.84 9.46 4.89
C GLU A 76 -8.80 8.97 6.34
N TRP A 77 -8.96 9.89 7.29
CA TRP A 77 -9.03 9.56 8.72
C TRP A 77 -10.50 9.43 9.14
N TRP A 78 -10.96 8.21 9.38
CA TRP A 78 -12.36 7.93 9.74
C TRP A 78 -12.48 7.45 11.19
N ASP A 79 -13.62 7.72 11.82
CA ASP A 79 -13.95 7.19 13.14
C ASP A 79 -14.00 5.66 13.08
N VAL A 80 -13.22 4.99 13.92
CA VAL A 80 -13.13 3.53 13.90
C VAL A 80 -14.43 2.85 14.29
N ASN A 81 -15.34 3.56 14.96
CA ASN A 81 -16.65 3.05 15.38
C ASN A 81 -17.71 3.15 14.29
N GLU A 82 -17.50 4.01 13.28
CA GLU A 82 -18.38 4.11 12.12
C GLU A 82 -18.11 3.00 11.09
N LEU A 83 -16.90 2.44 11.08
CA LEU A 83 -16.51 1.36 10.17
C LEU A 83 -17.23 0.04 10.47
N GLN A 84 -17.82 -0.57 9.45
CA GLN A 84 -18.57 -1.82 9.58
C GLN A 84 -17.85 -2.98 8.90
N PRO A 85 -17.87 -4.20 9.45
CA PRO A 85 -17.35 -5.35 8.74
C PRO A 85 -18.17 -5.61 7.46
N PHE A 86 -17.53 -6.12 6.42
CA PHE A 86 -18.23 -6.68 5.27
C PHE A 86 -19.28 -7.72 5.71
N PRO A 87 -20.49 -7.78 5.12
CA PRO A 87 -21.58 -8.67 5.57
C PRO A 87 -21.19 -10.15 5.70
N ASP A 88 -20.37 -10.66 4.77
CA ASP A 88 -19.90 -12.05 4.76
C ASP A 88 -18.63 -12.30 5.59
N HIS A 89 -18.18 -11.29 6.33
CA HIS A 89 -17.03 -11.44 7.23
C HIS A 89 -17.48 -12.10 8.55
N ASP A 90 -17.44 -13.42 8.59
CA ASP A 90 -17.79 -14.23 9.77
C ASP A 90 -16.55 -14.78 10.49
N LEU A 91 -15.74 -13.87 11.04
CA LEU A 91 -14.54 -14.26 11.80
C LEU A 91 -14.49 -13.53 13.14
N ASP A 92 -14.67 -14.30 14.20
CA ASP A 92 -14.17 -13.93 15.52
C ASP A 92 -12.65 -14.17 15.54
N PHE A 93 -11.89 -13.10 15.62
CA PHE A 93 -10.43 -13.17 15.67
C PHE A 93 -9.92 -12.21 16.73
N GLU A 94 -8.85 -12.57 17.44
CA GLU A 94 -8.12 -11.62 18.28
C GLU A 94 -7.03 -10.91 17.47
N PRO A 95 -6.91 -9.57 17.56
CA PRO A 95 -5.85 -8.85 16.88
C PRO A 95 -4.49 -9.22 17.48
N LYS A 96 -3.46 -9.32 16.62
CA LYS A 96 -2.08 -9.60 17.07
C LYS A 96 -1.59 -8.46 17.98
N ASP A 97 -0.95 -8.79 19.10
CA ASP A 97 -0.35 -7.81 20.03
C ASP A 97 0.63 -6.85 19.36
N SER A 98 1.33 -7.28 18.31
CA SER A 98 2.23 -6.41 17.53
C SER A 98 1.50 -5.27 16.83
N ILE A 99 0.25 -5.49 16.40
CA ILE A 99 -0.59 -4.46 15.76
C ILE A 99 -1.13 -3.52 16.83
N ILE A 100 -1.63 -4.06 17.96
CA ILE A 100 -2.10 -3.24 19.09
C ILE A 100 -0.97 -2.32 19.61
N ARG A 101 0.25 -2.87 19.79
CA ARG A 101 1.43 -2.06 20.17
C ARG A 101 1.75 -0.97 19.15
N SER A 102 1.55 -1.25 17.85
CA SER A 102 1.73 -0.24 16.80
C SER A 102 0.68 0.87 16.91
N CYS A 103 -0.57 0.54 17.22
CA CYS A 103 -1.61 1.53 17.49
C CYS A 103 -1.23 2.45 18.65
N TYR A 104 -0.78 1.91 19.78
CA TYR A 104 -0.34 2.75 20.90
C TYR A 104 0.86 3.64 20.54
N ARG A 105 1.88 3.08 19.88
CA ARG A 105 3.14 3.79 19.60
C ARG A 105 3.01 4.83 18.50
N ASN A 106 2.32 4.47 17.42
CA ASN A 106 2.32 5.24 16.17
C ASN A 106 0.95 5.87 15.87
N GLN A 107 -0.06 5.63 16.71
CA GLN A 107 -1.46 6.03 16.46
C GLN A 107 -2.00 5.46 15.14
N TYR A 108 -1.52 4.26 14.77
CA TYR A 108 -1.78 3.61 13.48
C TYR A 108 -1.44 2.11 13.48
N ALA A 109 -2.29 1.29 12.84
CA ALA A 109 -2.22 -0.17 12.80
C ALA A 109 -1.37 -0.73 11.64
N LYS A 110 -0.16 -0.20 11.45
CA LYS A 110 0.87 -0.61 10.46
C LYS A 110 0.54 -0.41 8.97
N SER A 111 -0.69 -0.61 8.53
CA SER A 111 -1.13 -0.44 7.13
C SER A 111 -2.56 0.11 7.04
N PHE A 112 -2.94 0.76 5.94
CA PHE A 112 -4.26 1.34 5.74
C PHE A 112 -5.29 0.23 5.42
N PRO A 113 -6.35 0.04 6.23
CA PRO A 113 -7.47 -0.83 5.88
C PRO A 113 -8.18 -0.29 4.65
N VAL A 114 -8.69 -1.17 3.79
CA VAL A 114 -9.41 -0.80 2.57
C VAL A 114 -10.91 -0.81 2.90
N VAL A 115 -11.57 0.32 2.65
CA VAL A 115 -12.98 0.54 2.96
C VAL A 115 -13.72 1.09 1.75
N ARG A 116 -15.03 0.83 1.69
CA ARG A 116 -15.95 1.50 0.78
C ARG A 116 -16.30 2.89 1.28
N GLU A 117 -16.91 3.69 0.40
CA GLU A 117 -17.43 5.02 0.75
C GLU A 117 -18.48 5.01 1.88
N ASP A 118 -19.14 3.87 2.12
CA ASP A 118 -20.19 3.71 3.14
C ASP A 118 -19.67 3.25 4.52
N GLY A 119 -18.36 3.04 4.71
CA GLY A 119 -17.81 2.51 5.97
C GLY A 119 -17.54 1.01 5.97
N THR A 120 -17.96 0.28 4.93
CA THR A 120 -17.78 -1.17 4.88
C THR A 120 -16.30 -1.52 4.65
N ILE A 121 -15.72 -2.27 5.59
CA ILE A 121 -14.34 -2.75 5.52
C ILE A 121 -14.26 -3.91 4.54
N ILE A 122 -13.55 -3.72 3.42
CA ILE A 122 -13.24 -4.77 2.44
C ILE A 122 -12.02 -5.58 2.90
N ASN A 123 -11.00 -4.94 3.47
CA ASN A 123 -9.80 -5.60 3.99
C ASN A 123 -9.24 -4.83 5.19
N GLY A 124 -8.69 -5.54 6.17
CA GLY A 124 -8.04 -4.95 7.34
C GLY A 124 -8.89 -4.97 8.59
N HIS A 125 -9.88 -5.85 8.68
CA HIS A 125 -10.72 -6.04 9.88
C HIS A 125 -9.87 -6.22 11.15
N LYS A 126 -8.77 -7.00 11.06
CA LYS A 126 -7.80 -7.19 12.17
C LYS A 126 -7.19 -5.88 12.67
N ARG A 127 -6.88 -4.96 11.75
CA ARG A 127 -6.27 -3.67 12.05
C ARG A 127 -7.28 -2.71 12.68
N ILE A 128 -8.52 -2.70 12.20
CA ILE A 128 -9.59 -1.90 12.82
C ILE A 128 -9.95 -2.44 14.21
N LYS A 129 -10.04 -3.76 14.41
CA LYS A 129 -10.24 -4.34 15.76
C LYS A 129 -9.07 -3.96 16.69
N ALA A 130 -7.83 -4.02 16.22
CA ALA A 130 -6.67 -3.59 17.01
C ALA A 130 -6.71 -2.10 17.38
N ALA A 131 -7.12 -1.23 16.46
CA ALA A 131 -7.28 0.21 16.70
C ALA A 131 -8.34 0.47 17.80
N ARG A 132 -9.48 -0.23 17.74
CA ARG A 132 -10.52 -0.17 18.78
C ARG A 132 -10.02 -0.65 20.14
N VAL A 133 -9.30 -1.78 20.19
CA VAL A 133 -8.71 -2.31 21.43
C VAL A 133 -7.69 -1.34 22.03
N ALA A 134 -6.94 -0.63 21.19
CA ALA A 134 -5.99 0.40 21.61
C ALA A 134 -6.66 1.74 22.00
N GLY A 135 -7.98 1.88 21.85
CA GLY A 135 -8.72 3.09 22.17
C GLY A 135 -8.47 4.26 21.22
N LEU A 136 -8.14 3.97 19.94
CA LEU A 136 -8.05 5.03 18.93
C LEU A 136 -9.45 5.47 18.52
N ASP A 137 -9.68 6.78 18.45
CA ASP A 137 -10.94 7.32 17.91
C ASP A 137 -10.97 7.23 16.38
N HIS A 138 -9.83 7.49 15.72
CA HIS A 138 -9.73 7.55 14.26
C HIS A 138 -8.58 6.66 13.74
N HIS A 139 -8.74 6.17 12.51
CA HIS A 139 -7.70 5.43 11.82
C HIS A 139 -7.64 5.84 10.34
N PRO A 140 -6.43 5.98 9.74
CA PRO A 140 -6.33 6.23 8.31
C PRO A 140 -6.72 4.98 7.51
N VAL A 141 -7.62 5.14 6.55
CA VAL A 141 -8.17 4.08 5.70
C VAL A 141 -8.02 4.45 4.23
N GLU A 142 -7.82 3.44 3.38
CA GLU A 142 -7.91 3.58 1.93
C GLU A 142 -9.36 3.45 1.49
N VAL A 143 -9.97 4.57 1.09
CA VAL A 143 -11.36 4.60 0.60
C VAL A 143 -11.37 4.38 -0.91
N ILE A 144 -12.20 3.44 -1.36
CA ILE A 144 -12.42 3.12 -2.78
C ILE A 144 -13.90 3.23 -3.15
N ASP A 145 -14.14 3.71 -4.37
CA ASP A 145 -15.47 3.75 -4.99
C ASP A 145 -15.67 2.47 -5.82
N VAL A 146 -16.50 1.57 -5.30
CA VAL A 146 -16.79 0.25 -5.91
C VAL A 146 -18.25 -0.14 -5.70
N THR A 147 -18.81 -0.82 -6.70
CA THR A 147 -20.14 -1.42 -6.61
C THR A 147 -20.19 -2.56 -5.59
N ASP A 148 -21.39 -2.99 -5.20
CA ASP A 148 -21.56 -4.13 -4.29
C ASP A 148 -20.91 -5.41 -4.84
N ASP A 149 -21.12 -5.70 -6.13
CA ASP A 149 -20.51 -6.85 -6.81
C ASP A 149 -18.98 -6.79 -6.80
N GLN A 150 -18.41 -5.61 -7.11
CA GLN A 150 -16.96 -5.40 -7.07
C GLN A 150 -16.41 -5.53 -5.64
N ALA A 151 -17.15 -5.04 -4.64
CA ALA A 151 -16.75 -5.16 -3.24
C ALA A 151 -16.75 -6.62 -2.79
N ALA A 152 -17.75 -7.42 -3.19
CA ALA A 152 -17.82 -8.85 -2.90
C ALA A 152 -16.67 -9.62 -3.55
N GLU A 153 -16.35 -9.32 -4.82
CA GLU A 153 -15.20 -9.92 -5.52
C GLU A 153 -13.87 -9.58 -4.84
N LEU A 154 -13.65 -8.29 -4.51
CA LEU A 154 -12.45 -7.84 -3.82
C LEU A 154 -12.32 -8.46 -2.43
N PHE A 155 -13.41 -8.54 -1.69
CA PHE A 155 -13.46 -9.20 -0.39
C PHE A 155 -13.05 -10.68 -0.52
N ALA A 156 -13.63 -11.42 -1.47
CA ALA A 156 -13.31 -12.82 -1.72
C ALA A 156 -11.85 -13.03 -2.14
N VAL A 157 -11.28 -12.12 -2.92
CA VAL A 157 -9.85 -12.16 -3.29
C VAL A 157 -8.98 -11.93 -2.05
N ALA A 158 -9.29 -10.94 -1.23
CA ALA A 158 -8.51 -10.59 -0.04
C ALA A 158 -8.55 -11.67 1.06
N HIS A 159 -9.64 -12.44 1.15
CA HIS A 159 -9.87 -13.44 2.19
C HIS A 159 -9.78 -14.89 1.67
N ARG A 160 -9.31 -15.11 0.44
CA ARG A 160 -9.29 -16.42 -0.22
C ARG A 160 -8.55 -17.50 0.58
N SER A 161 -7.45 -17.16 1.23
CA SER A 161 -6.70 -18.10 2.10
C SER A 161 -7.49 -18.53 3.33
N GLN A 162 -8.39 -17.68 3.83
CA GLN A 162 -9.24 -17.97 4.98
C GLN A 162 -10.46 -18.80 4.56
N LEU A 163 -10.97 -18.57 3.34
CA LEU A 163 -12.09 -19.34 2.77
C LEU A 163 -11.68 -20.77 2.33
N ASN A 164 -10.42 -20.97 1.96
CA ASN A 164 -9.92 -22.27 1.50
C ASN A 164 -9.36 -23.17 2.62
N ASN A 165 -9.20 -22.65 3.84
CA ASN A 165 -8.61 -23.39 4.97
C ASN A 165 -9.69 -24.03 5.86
N THR A 166 -10.39 -25.03 5.32
CA THR A 166 -10.71 -26.21 6.12
C THR A 166 -9.52 -27.17 5.99
N SER A 167 -8.70 -27.24 7.05
CA SER A 167 -7.46 -28.02 7.27
C SER A 167 -6.10 -27.36 6.92
N ASP A 168 -5.37 -27.13 8.01
CA ASP A 168 -3.92 -27.14 8.24
C ASP A 168 -2.99 -26.05 7.64
N ASP A 169 -2.61 -25.17 8.56
CA ASP A 169 -1.34 -24.45 8.78
C ASP A 169 -0.72 -23.50 7.72
N ALA A 170 -0.56 -22.26 8.20
CA ALA A 170 0.54 -21.32 7.99
C ALA A 170 0.96 -21.00 6.54
N ASN A 171 0.18 -20.14 5.89
CA ASN A 171 0.77 -19.11 5.01
C ASN A 171 -0.09 -17.84 5.04
N ASP A 172 0.07 -17.07 6.11
CA ASP A 172 -0.47 -15.71 6.24
C ASP A 172 0.40 -14.83 5.34
N SER A 173 0.08 -14.77 4.04
CA SER A 173 0.67 -13.79 3.13
C SER A 173 0.12 -12.42 3.51
N GLU A 174 0.72 -11.86 4.57
CA GLU A 174 0.63 -10.47 4.95
C GLU A 174 1.18 -9.64 3.80
N ASP A 175 0.27 -9.07 3.01
CA ASP A 175 0.64 -8.22 1.89
C ASP A 175 0.94 -6.79 2.39
N GLY A 176 2.05 -6.70 3.13
CA GLY A 176 2.62 -5.48 3.68
C GLY A 176 4.06 -5.73 4.15
N PRO A 177 4.97 -4.76 4.02
CA PRO A 177 6.38 -4.99 4.18
C PRO A 177 6.82 -5.18 5.64
N GLU A 178 7.12 -6.41 6.05
CA GLU A 178 8.01 -6.67 7.18
C GLU A 178 9.38 -7.10 6.65
N ALA A 179 10.32 -6.16 6.57
CA ALA A 179 11.75 -6.48 6.58
C ALA A 179 12.36 -5.76 7.78
N GLU A 180 12.54 -6.50 8.87
CA GLU A 180 13.47 -6.12 9.92
C GLU A 180 14.88 -6.20 9.33
N ALA A 181 15.52 -5.05 9.17
CA ALA A 181 16.94 -4.98 8.85
C ALA A 181 17.73 -5.48 10.06
N GLN A 182 18.30 -6.68 9.94
CA GLN A 182 19.40 -7.08 10.81
C GLN A 182 20.65 -6.32 10.36
N ASP A 183 21.03 -5.36 11.18
CA ASP A 183 22.34 -4.71 11.16
C ASP A 183 23.40 -5.74 11.53
N SER A 184 24.26 -6.10 10.58
CA SER A 184 25.53 -6.76 10.87
C SER A 184 26.64 -5.90 10.28
N SER A 185 27.10 -4.95 11.08
CA SER A 185 28.43 -4.38 10.96
C SER A 185 29.46 -5.51 11.11
N ASP A 186 30.24 -5.77 10.06
CA ASP A 186 31.58 -6.34 10.20
C ASP A 186 32.51 -5.59 9.24
N ASP A 187 33.11 -4.55 9.80
CA ASP A 187 34.37 -3.98 9.34
C ASP A 187 35.46 -5.05 9.52
N ALA A 188 36.09 -5.47 8.43
CA ALA A 188 37.43 -6.03 8.46
C ALA A 188 38.17 -5.70 7.16
N ASN A 189 38.61 -4.44 7.07
CA ASN A 189 39.67 -4.06 6.15
C ASN A 189 41.01 -4.49 6.77
N SER A 190 41.57 -5.62 6.32
CA SER A 190 42.98 -5.95 6.55
C SER A 190 43.71 -5.87 5.21
N GLU A 191 44.29 -4.70 4.95
CA GLU A 191 45.44 -4.59 4.05
C GLU A 191 46.62 -5.32 4.69
N SER A 192 47.24 -6.23 3.94
CA SER A 192 48.63 -6.63 4.16
C SER A 192 49.24 -7.15 2.86
N ASP A 193 50.26 -6.38 2.44
CA ASP A 193 51.35 -6.61 1.48
C ASP A 193 51.07 -6.63 -0.04
#